data_AF-A0A9D4HU63-F1
#
_entry.id   AF-A0A9D4HU63-F1
#
_cell.length_a   1.000
_cell.length_b   1.000
_cell.length_c   1.000
_cell.angle_alpha   90.00
_cell.angle_beta   90.00
_cell.angle_gamma   90.00
#
_symmetry.space_group_name_H-M   'P 1'
#
loop_
_entity.id
_entity.type
_entity.pdbx_description
1 polymer ?
#
loop_
_entity_poly.entity_id
_entity_poly.type
_entity_poly.pdbx_seq_one_letter_code
_entity_poly.pdbx_strand_id
1 'polypeptide(L)' 'MKNKEVLSFVDKGYRMPLPTDGPIPCPEVYYEHMLKCWDRSPEERPTFAYLQDFFTNYMSYAERRYETID' A
#
# COMPACT_ATOMS: atom_id res chain seq x y z
N MET A 1 15.46 2.55 13.52
CA MET A 1 15.63 1.07 13.65
C MET A 1 17.01 0.70 13.19
N LYS A 2 17.70 -0.23 13.87
CA LYS A 2 18.94 -0.83 13.33
C LYS A 2 18.58 -2.04 12.46
N ASN A 3 19.30 -2.29 11.37
CA ASN A 3 18.95 -3.31 10.36
C ASN A 3 18.62 -4.70 10.95
N LYS A 4 19.35 -5.15 11.98
CA LYS A 4 19.10 -6.46 12.63
C LYS A 4 17.77 -6.52 13.40
N GLU A 5 17.29 -5.39 13.91
CA GLU A 5 16.04 -5.32 14.69
C GLU A 5 14.81 -5.42 13.78
N VAL A 6 14.92 -4.98 12.52
CA VAL A 6 13.82 -4.98 11.53
C VAL A 6 13.29 -6.38 11.28
N LEU A 7 14.18 -7.39 11.15
CA LEU A 7 13.78 -8.78 10.96
C LEU A 7 12.86 -9.26 12.11
N SER A 8 13.27 -9.00 13.36
CA SER A 8 12.48 -9.40 14.53
C SER A 8 11.11 -8.73 14.58
N PHE A 9 11.02 -7.46 14.18
CA PHE A 9 9.74 -6.76 14.13
C PHE A 9 8.83 -7.30 13.03
N VAL A 10 9.37 -7.51 11.83
CA VAL A 10 8.61 -8.06 10.69
C VAL A 10 8.07 -9.45 11.00
N ASP A 11 8.87 -10.31 11.65
CA ASP A 11 8.47 -11.66 12.08
C ASP A 11 7.33 -11.65 13.11
N LYS A 12 7.31 -10.64 13.98
CA LYS A 12 6.25 -10.37 14.96
C LYS A 12 5.01 -9.72 14.34
N GLY A 13 5.02 -9.46 13.03
CA GLY A 13 3.89 -8.88 12.31
C GLY A 13 3.89 -7.36 12.24
N TYR A 14 4.95 -6.68 12.71
CA TYR A 14 5.07 -5.24 12.54
C TYR A 14 5.14 -4.89 11.05
N ARG A 15 4.39 -3.87 10.65
CA ARG A 15 4.51 -3.17 9.38
C ARG A 15 4.59 -1.67 9.67
N MET A 16 5.24 -0.92 8.79
CA MET A 16 5.33 0.53 8.95
C MET A 16 3.92 1.13 8.94
N PRO A 17 3.63 2.14 9.78
CA PRO A 17 2.34 2.82 9.76
C PRO A 17 2.14 3.59 8.45
N LEU A 18 0.89 4.03 8.21
CA LEU A 18 0.54 4.91 7.09
C LEU A 18 1.46 6.14 7.10
N PRO A 19 2.21 6.42 6.00
CA PRO A 19 3.06 7.61 5.93
C PRO A 19 2.22 8.88 5.80
N THR A 20 2.12 9.65 6.89
CA THR A 20 1.39 10.93 6.94
C THR A 20 2.31 12.16 6.93
N ASP A 21 3.57 11.99 7.29
CA ASP A 21 4.48 13.12 7.60
C ASP A 21 5.28 13.60 6.38
N GLY A 22 5.03 13.02 5.20
CA GLY A 22 5.67 13.39 3.95
C GLY A 22 5.07 14.64 3.31
N PRO A 23 5.72 15.23 2.28
CA PRO A 23 5.20 16.38 1.54
C PRO A 23 3.87 16.08 0.81
N ILE A 24 3.60 14.80 0.57
CA ILE A 24 2.34 14.30 0.03
C ILE A 24 1.86 13.19 0.97
N PRO A 25 0.71 13.38 1.66
CA PRO A 25 0.11 12.33 2.46
C PRO A 25 -0.20 11.10 1.59
N CYS A 26 0.12 9.90 2.07
CA CYS A 26 -0.18 8.68 1.34
C CYS A 26 -1.70 8.43 1.33
N PRO A 27 -2.34 8.25 0.16
CA PRO A 27 -3.72 7.77 0.10
C PRO A 27 -3.89 6.41 0.78
N GLU A 28 -4.94 6.25 1.56
CA GLU A 28 -5.21 5.03 2.35
C GLU A 28 -5.24 3.77 1.48
N VAL A 29 -5.85 3.85 0.29
CA VAL A 29 -5.92 2.72 -0.65
C VAL A 29 -4.56 2.25 -1.14
N TYR A 30 -3.56 3.12 -1.25
CA TYR A 30 -2.20 2.71 -1.60
C TYR A 30 -1.56 1.97 -0.45
N TYR A 31 -1.77 2.46 0.78
CA TYR A 31 -1.26 1.81 1.97
C TYR A 31 -1.92 0.44 2.22
N GLU A 32 -3.22 0.30 1.98
CA GLU A 32 -3.89 -1.02 1.98
C GLU A 32 -3.23 -2.01 1.02
N HIS A 33 -2.83 -1.56 -0.18
CA HIS A 33 -2.10 -2.39 -1.13
C HIS A 33 -0.67 -2.69 -0.67
N MET A 34 0.01 -1.76 0.01
CA MET A 34 1.30 -2.05 0.66
C MET A 34 1.17 -3.16 1.71
N LEU A 35 0.12 -3.12 2.54
CA LEU A 35 -0.15 -4.16 3.54
C LEU A 35 -0.40 -5.53 2.89
N LYS A 36 -1.16 -5.59 1.79
CA LYS A 36 -1.36 -6.83 1.00
C LYS A 36 -0.03 -7.36 0.42
N CYS A 37 0.82 -6.49 -0.10
CA CYS A 37 2.15 -6.87 -0.58
C CYS A 37 3.05 -7.42 0.53
N TRP A 38 2.84 -6.98 1.77
CA TRP A 38 3.58 -7.42 2.95
C TRP A 38 2.89 -8.53 3.74
N ASP A 39 1.93 -9.25 3.14
CA ASP A 39 1.31 -10.38 3.80
C ASP A 39 2.35 -11.42 4.23
N ARG A 40 2.13 -12.01 5.40
CA ARG A 40 2.98 -13.06 5.97
C ARG A 40 2.97 -14.29 5.05
N SER A 41 1.80 -14.64 4.55
CA SER A 41 1.58 -15.70 3.58
C SER A 41 1.97 -15.21 2.18
N PRO A 42 2.96 -15.83 1.51
CA PRO A 42 3.33 -15.46 0.15
C PRO A 42 2.20 -15.63 -0.87
N GLU A 43 1.33 -16.63 -0.67
CA GLU A 43 0.19 -16.94 -1.53
C GLU A 43 -0.96 -15.92 -1.45
N GLU A 44 -1.07 -15.19 -0.33
CA GLU A 44 -2.04 -14.08 -0.18
C GLU A 44 -1.54 -12.76 -0.81
N ARG A 45 -0.29 -12.71 -1.27
CA ARG A 45 0.28 -11.49 -1.88
C ARG A 45 -0.28 -11.30 -3.30
N PRO A 46 -0.59 -10.05 -3.69
CA PRO A 46 -1.06 -9.76 -5.03
C PRO A 46 0.02 -10.04 -6.08
N THR A 47 -0.42 -10.39 -7.29
CA THR A 47 0.48 -10.52 -8.43
C THR A 47 0.87 -9.15 -8.97
N PHE A 48 2.03 -9.08 -9.65
CA PHE A 48 2.41 -7.85 -10.35
C PHE A 48 1.41 -7.44 -11.43
N ALA A 49 0.74 -8.40 -12.09
CA ALA A 49 -0.30 -8.09 -13.07
C ALA A 49 -1.49 -7.36 -12.42
N TYR A 50 -1.94 -7.81 -11.25
CA TYR A 50 -2.97 -7.12 -10.48
C TYR A 50 -2.52 -5.73 -10.03
N LEU A 51 -1.30 -5.61 -9.50
CA LEU A 51 -0.76 -4.31 -9.06
C LEU A 51 -0.64 -3.32 -10.22
N GLN A 52 -0.18 -3.77 -11.38
CA GLN A 52 -0.07 -2.96 -12.58
C GLN A 52 -1.43 -2.42 -13.02
N ASP A 53 -2.45 -3.29 -13.09
CA ASP A 53 -3.81 -2.88 -13.44
C ASP A 53 -4.35 -1.86 -12.44
N PHE A 54 -4.20 -2.13 -11.14
CA PHE A 54 -4.62 -1.23 -10.07
C PHE A 54 -3.97 0.15 -10.21
N PHE A 55 -2.64 0.26 -10.25
CA PHE A 55 -1.95 1.55 -10.27
C PHE A 55 -2.12 2.31 -11.59
N THR A 56 -2.37 1.62 -12.70
CA THR A 56 -2.61 2.26 -14.00
C THR A 56 -4.03 2.80 -14.09
N ASN A 57 -5.02 2.07 -13.58
CA ASN A 57 -6.43 2.43 -13.69
C ASN A 57 -6.90 3.32 -12.52
N TYR A 58 -6.24 3.28 -11.36
CA TYR A 58 -6.68 4.00 -10.17
C TYR A 58 -6.76 5.52 -10.38
N MET A 59 -5.79 6.12 -11.09
CA MET A 59 -5.82 7.56 -11.40
C MET A 59 -7.11 7.93 -12.17
N SER A 60 -7.52 7.08 -13.12
CA SER A 60 -8.75 7.30 -13.90
C SER A 60 -10.05 7.10 -13.10
N TYR A 61 -10.04 6.32 -12.02
CA TYR A 61 -11.21 6.14 -11.15
C TYR A 61 -11.28 7.21 -10.05
N ALA A 62 -10.13 7.63 -9.52
CA ALA A 62 -10.04 8.70 -8.54
C ALA A 62 -10.45 10.05 -9.16
N GLU A 63 -10.03 10.36 -10.38
CA GLU A 63 -10.43 11.58 -11.12
C GLU A 63 -11.94 11.63 -11.39
N ARG A 64 -12.54 10.54 -11.88
CA ARG A 64 -14.00 10.48 -12.15
C ARG A 64 -14.86 10.72 -10.91
N ARG A 65 -14.37 10.34 -9.72
CA ARG A 65 -15.14 10.48 -8.47
C ARG A 65 -15.17 11.93 -7.98
N TYR A 66 -14.23 12.77 -8.40
CA TYR A 66 -14.28 14.22 -8.18
C TYR A 66 -15.18 14.93 -9.21
N GLU A 67 -15.24 14.45 -10.45
CA GLU A 67 -16.11 15.03 -11.49
C GLU A 67 -17.61 14.79 -11.25
N THR A 68 -17.98 13.72 -10.52
CA THR A 68 -19.38 13.40 -10.21
C THR A 68 -19.94 14.12 -8.96
N ILE A 69 -19.21 15.10 -8.40
CA ILE A 69 -19.64 15.88 -7.21
C ILE A 69 -20.27 17.24 -7.60
N ASP A 70 -20.39 17.55 -8.90
CA ASP A 70 -21.23 18.67 -9.40
C ASP A 70 -22.67 18.24 -9.72
#